data_AF-A0A3Q0R4L1-F1
#
_entry.id   AF-A0A3Q0R4L1-F1
#
_cell.length_a   1.000
_cell.length_b   1.000
_cell.length_c   1.000
_cell.angle_alpha   90.00
_cell.angle_beta   90.00
_cell.angle_gamma   90.00
#
_symmetry.space_group_name_H-M   'P 1'
#
loop_
_entity.id
_entity.type
_entity.pdbx_description
1 polymer ?
#
loop_
_entity_poly.entity_id
_entity_poly.type
_entity_poly.pdbx_seq_one_letter_code
_entity_poly.pdbx_strand_id
1 'polypeptide(L)'
;MEGAIQTMVKVFLKSSKGKESLGKKEFQNLVSSQLGNILTDTDSKEAIDNMGKGLDTDQDGKVGFEEFLKLVGYVACSLSEQRALAKDEHQQ
;
A
#
# COMPACT_ATOMS: atom_id res chain seq x y z
N MET A 1 -17.98 -3.00 4.64
CA MET A 1 -16.81 -3.89 4.82
C MET A 1 -16.61 -4.81 3.63
N GLU A 2 -17.58 -5.66 3.27
CA GLU A 2 -17.45 -6.59 2.12
C GLU A 2 -17.04 -5.90 0.81
N GLY A 3 -17.71 -4.80 0.43
CA GLY A 3 -17.37 -4.07 -0.80
C GLY A 3 -15.95 -3.47 -0.81
N ALA A 4 -15.41 -3.12 0.36
CA ALA A 4 -14.03 -2.63 0.47
C ALA A 4 -13.03 -3.77 0.24
N ILE A 5 -13.28 -4.94 0.82
CA ILE A 5 -12.46 -6.15 0.61
C ILE A 5 -12.46 -6.54 -0.88
N GLN A 6 -13.64 -6.57 -1.52
CA GLN A 6 -13.73 -6.82 -2.96
C GLN A 6 -12.96 -5.79 -3.78
N THR A 7 -12.97 -4.52 -3.37
CA THR A 7 -12.22 -3.45 -4.05
C THR A 7 -10.72 -3.68 -3.91
N MET A 8 -10.23 -4.05 -2.73
CA MET A 8 -8.82 -4.36 -2.50
C MET A 8 -8.34 -5.52 -3.38
N VAL A 9 -9.12 -6.60 -3.47
CA VAL A 9 -8.83 -7.74 -4.36
C VAL A 9 -8.81 -7.30 -5.82
N LYS A 10 -9.80 -6.51 -6.27
CA LYS A 10 -9.85 -6.00 -7.64
C LYS A 10 -8.66 -5.10 -7.98
N VAL A 11 -8.25 -4.23 -7.07
CA VAL A 11 -7.08 -3.35 -7.25
C VAL A 11 -5.81 -4.18 -7.39
N PHE A 12 -5.63 -5.17 -6.52
CA PHE A 12 -4.49 -6.09 -6.61
C PHE A 12 -4.45 -6.83 -7.95
N LEU A 13 -5.56 -7.49 -8.33
CA LEU A 13 -5.65 -8.26 -9.58
C LEU A 13 -5.45 -7.38 -10.83
N LYS A 14 -5.97 -6.15 -10.81
CA LYS A 14 -5.78 -5.19 -11.91
C LYS A 14 -4.31 -4.82 -12.07
N SER A 15 -3.62 -4.57 -10.96
CA SER A 15 -2.20 -4.22 -10.96
C SER A 15 -1.29 -5.42 -11.22
N SER A 16 -1.67 -6.64 -10.81
CA SER A 16 -0.92 -7.86 -11.12
C SER A 16 -1.16 -8.35 -12.55
N LYS A 17 -2.10 -7.71 -13.28
CA LYS A 17 -2.57 -8.14 -14.61
C LYS A 17 -3.08 -9.58 -14.60
N GLY A 18 -3.79 -9.94 -13.54
CA GLY A 18 -4.34 -11.29 -13.33
C GLY A 18 -3.32 -12.33 -12.83
N LYS A 19 -2.15 -11.90 -12.37
CA LYS A 19 -1.14 -12.78 -11.75
C LYS A 19 -1.37 -12.91 -10.24
N GLU A 20 -0.74 -13.91 -9.66
CA GLU A 20 -0.78 -14.19 -8.22
C GLU A 20 0.09 -13.23 -7.39
N SER A 21 1.00 -12.49 -8.04
CA SER A 21 1.91 -11.53 -7.38
C SER A 21 2.22 -10.31 -8.25
N LEU A 22 2.60 -9.22 -7.58
CA LEU A 22 3.02 -7.96 -8.17
C LEU A 22 4.54 -7.95 -8.29
N GLY A 23 5.07 -7.77 -9.50
CA GLY A 23 6.48 -7.45 -9.64
C GLY A 23 6.78 -6.04 -9.13
N LYS A 24 8.04 -5.75 -8.81
CA LYS A 24 8.52 -4.44 -8.34
C LYS A 24 7.95 -3.23 -9.09
N LYS A 25 7.88 -3.29 -10.43
CA LYS A 25 7.32 -2.20 -11.25
C LYS A 25 5.82 -2.04 -11.12
N GLU A 26 5.06 -3.15 -11.05
CA GLU A 26 3.61 -3.10 -10.87
C GLU A 26 3.26 -2.63 -9.46
N PHE A 27 4.01 -3.07 -8.45
CA PHE A 27 3.91 -2.57 -7.08
C PHE A 27 4.17 -1.06 -7.01
N GLN A 28 5.26 -0.58 -7.60
CA GLN A 28 5.56 0.85 -7.68
C GLN A 28 4.40 1.66 -8.28
N ASN A 29 3.87 1.20 -9.42
CA ASN A 29 2.74 1.86 -10.06
C ASN A 29 1.49 1.86 -9.19
N LEU A 30 1.19 0.74 -8.50
CA LEU A 30 0.03 0.65 -7.60
C LEU A 30 0.18 1.65 -6.45
N VAL A 31 1.35 1.70 -5.80
CA VAL A 31 1.59 2.57 -4.65
C VAL A 31 1.49 4.04 -5.07
N SER A 32 2.20 4.45 -6.12
CA SER A 32 2.14 5.83 -6.60
C SER A 32 0.74 6.23 -7.09
N SER A 33 -0.02 5.32 -7.71
CA SER A 33 -1.33 5.64 -8.27
C SER A 33 -2.48 5.61 -7.25
N GLN A 34 -2.45 4.70 -6.27
CA GLN A 34 -3.57 4.48 -5.34
C GLN A 34 -3.28 5.00 -3.94
N LEU A 35 -2.01 5.00 -3.51
CA LEU A 35 -1.58 5.34 -2.15
C LEU A 35 -0.78 6.65 -2.09
N GLY A 36 -0.46 7.26 -3.23
CA GLY A 36 0.27 8.53 -3.34
C GLY A 36 -0.31 9.67 -2.51
N ASN A 37 -1.64 9.73 -2.40
CA ASN A 37 -2.31 10.77 -1.62
C ASN A 37 -2.27 10.55 -0.10
N ILE A 38 -1.95 9.33 0.35
CA ILE A 38 -1.92 8.97 1.78
C ILE A 38 -0.47 8.93 2.28
N LEU A 39 0.44 8.44 1.44
CA LEU A 39 1.86 8.36 1.75
C LEU A 39 2.57 9.57 1.14
N THR A 40 2.80 10.59 1.97
CA THR A 40 3.46 11.85 1.61
C THR A 40 4.89 11.70 1.07
N ASP A 41 5.54 10.54 1.27
CA ASP A 41 6.91 10.23 0.83
C ASP A 41 6.98 9.16 -0.29
N THR A 42 5.87 8.85 -0.95
CA THR A 42 5.88 7.87 -2.06
C THR A 42 6.32 8.40 -3.40
N ASP A 43 6.65 9.69 -3.51
CA ASP A 43 7.27 10.24 -4.73
C ASP A 43 8.67 9.65 -4.99
N SER A 44 9.34 9.13 -3.95
CA SER A 44 10.65 8.53 -4.12
C SER A 44 10.55 7.04 -4.47
N LYS A 45 10.99 6.69 -5.69
CA LYS A 45 11.12 5.31 -6.17
C LYS A 45 11.92 4.42 -5.21
N GLU A 46 12.90 4.98 -4.52
CA GLU A 46 13.71 4.28 -3.52
C GLU A 46 12.91 3.97 -2.25
N ALA A 47 12.07 4.90 -1.79
CA ALA A 47 11.20 4.66 -0.64
C ALA A 47 10.21 3.53 -0.94
N ILE A 48 9.59 3.54 -2.13
CA ILE A 48 8.70 2.45 -2.55
C ILE A 48 9.47 1.13 -2.72
N ASP A 49 10.70 1.17 -3.23
CA ASP A 49 11.53 -0.03 -3.35
C ASP A 49 11.87 -0.65 -1.99
N ASN A 50 12.31 0.18 -1.04
CA ASN A 50 12.61 -0.26 0.32
C ASN A 50 11.36 -0.78 1.05
N MET A 51 10.21 -0.15 0.79
CA MET A 51 8.92 -0.61 1.30
C MET A 51 8.53 -1.97 0.72
N GLY A 52 8.68 -2.16 -0.59
CA GLY A 52 8.47 -3.45 -1.24
C GLY A 52 9.36 -4.54 -0.66
N LYS A 53 10.66 -4.26 -0.48
CA LYS A 53 11.61 -5.18 0.16
C LYS A 53 11.28 -5.48 1.63
N GLY A 54 10.74 -4.51 2.36
CA GLY A 54 10.32 -4.70 3.74
C GLY A 54 9.07 -5.56 3.88
N LEU A 55 8.26 -5.65 2.82
CA LEU A 55 7.05 -6.46 2.76
C LEU A 55 7.30 -7.86 2.22
N ASP A 56 8.25 -7.99 1.27
CA ASP A 56 8.76 -9.23 0.65
C ASP A 56 9.39 -10.14 1.71
N THR A 57 8.54 -10.89 2.40
CA THR A 57 8.91 -11.70 3.58
C THR A 57 9.46 -13.05 3.13
N ASP A 58 8.99 -13.56 2.00
CA ASP A 58 9.46 -14.81 1.41
C ASP A 58 10.68 -14.62 0.48
N GLN A 59 11.09 -13.36 0.26
CA GLN A 59 12.26 -12.97 -0.53
C GLN A 59 12.19 -13.46 -1.98
N ASP A 60 10.97 -13.57 -2.54
CA ASP A 60 10.76 -14.00 -3.92
C ASP A 60 10.96 -12.84 -4.93
N GLY A 61 11.16 -11.61 -4.43
CA GLY A 61 11.36 -10.40 -5.21
C GLY A 61 10.07 -9.82 -5.79
N LYS A 62 8.91 -10.31 -5.34
CA LYS A 62 7.57 -9.87 -5.73
C LYS A 62 6.76 -9.56 -4.47
N VAL A 63 5.54 -9.08 -4.68
CA VAL A 63 4.60 -8.77 -3.61
C VAL A 63 3.34 -9.59 -3.85
N GLY A 64 3.14 -10.63 -3.03
CA GLY A 64 1.94 -11.43 -3.00
C GLY A 64 0.75 -10.67 -2.40
N PHE A 65 -0.43 -11.29 -2.43
CA PHE A 65 -1.64 -10.64 -1.89
C PHE A 65 -1.55 -10.39 -0.38
N GLU A 66 -0.96 -11.32 0.39
CA GLU A 66 -0.77 -11.16 1.83
C GLU A 66 0.13 -9.95 2.15
N GLU A 67 1.23 -9.81 1.42
CA GLU A 67 2.20 -8.74 1.60
C GLU A 67 1.60 -7.39 1.18
N PHE A 68 0.77 -7.39 0.14
CA PHE A 68 -0.06 -6.24 -0.20
C PHE A 68 -1.03 -5.86 0.93
N LEU A 69 -1.67 -6.83 1.60
CA LEU A 69 -2.53 -6.54 2.75
C LEU A 69 -1.75 -5.96 3.93
N LYS A 70 -0.52 -6.42 4.18
CA LYS A 70 0.37 -5.83 5.21
C LYS A 70 0.64 -4.36 4.92
N LEU A 71 0.91 -4.01 3.66
CA LEU A 71 1.05 -2.61 3.24
C LEU A 71 -0.22 -1.81 3.52
N VAL A 72 -1.37 -2.30 3.08
CA VAL A 72 -2.63 -1.57 3.26
C VAL A 72 -2.94 -1.40 4.75
N GLY A 73 -2.65 -2.41 5.58
CA GLY A 73 -2.78 -2.32 7.03
C GLY A 73 -1.87 -1.25 7.63
N TYR A 74 -0.61 -1.18 7.20
CA TYR A 74 0.33 -0.14 7.62
C TYR A 74 -0.18 1.26 7.25
N VAL A 75 -0.59 1.46 5.99
CA VAL A 75 -1.13 2.73 5.51
C VAL A 75 -2.41 3.12 6.25
N ALA A 76 -3.30 2.17 6.50
CA ALA A 76 -4.53 2.41 7.25
C ALA A 76 -4.25 2.82 8.71
N CYS A 77 -3.26 2.20 9.35
CA CYS A 77 -2.81 2.57 10.70
C CYS A 77 -2.26 3.99 10.70
N SER A 78 -1.31 4.30 9.82
CA SER A 78 -0.73 5.65 9.72
C SER A 78 -1.78 6.71 9.40
N LEU A 79 -2.73 6.43 8.52
CA LEU A 79 -3.83 7.35 8.23
C LEU A 79 -4.75 7.54 9.45
N SER A 80 -5.04 6.47 10.19
CA SER A 80 -5.82 6.54 11.43
C SER A 80 -5.12 7.41 12.47
N GLU A 81 -3.80 7.25 12.64
CA GLU A 81 -2.98 8.05 13.55
C GLU A 81 -2.96 9.53 13.12
N GLN A 82 -2.71 9.83 11.84
CA GLN A 82 -2.76 11.19 11.32
C GLN A 82 -4.13 11.85 11.54
N ARG A 83 -5.22 11.10 11.35
CA ARG A 83 -6.59 11.61 11.58
C ARG A 83 -6.92 11.77 13.05
N ALA A 84 -6.33 10.97 13.93
CA ALA A 84 -6.44 11.14 15.37
C ALA A 84 -5.69 12.41 15.82
N LEU A 85 -4.45 12.60 15.37
CA LEU A 85 -3.62 13.77 15.70
C LEU A 85 -4.18 15.08 15.13
N ALA A 86 -4.71 15.07 13.90
CA ALA A 86 -5.33 16.24 13.29
C ALA A 86 -6.61 16.71 14.01
N LYS A 87 -7.22 15.86 14.84
CA LYS A 87 -8.36 16.27 15.69
C LYS A 87 -7.93 17.04 16.94
N ASP A 88 -6.70 16.85 17.41
CA ASP A 88 -6.16 17.60 18.56
C ASP A 88 -5.77 19.03 18.18
N GLU A 89 -5.24 19.26 16.97
CA GLU A 89 -4.80 20.60 16.53
C GLU A 89 -5.95 21.57 16.23
N HIS A 90 -7.14 21.08 15.88
CA HIS A 90 -8.27 21.96 15.55
C HIS A 90 -9.10 22.38 16.78
N GLN A 91 -8.68 21.97 17.98
CA GLN A 91 -9.38 22.24 19.24
C GLN A 91 -8.57 23.10 20.23
N GLN A 92 -7.45 23.72 19.79
CA GLN A 92 -6.74 24.79 20.51
C GLN A 92 -6.98 26.16 19.90
#